data_AF-A0A7Y2ZG98-F1
#
_entry.id   AF-A0A7Y2ZG98-F1
#
_cell.length_a   1.000
_cell.length_b   1.000
_cell.length_c   1.000
_cell.angle_alpha   90.00
_cell.angle_beta   90.00
_cell.angle_gamma   90.00
#
_symmetry.space_group_name_H-M   'P 1'
#
loop_
_entity.id
_entity.type
_entity.pdbx_description
1 polymer ?
#
loop_
_entity_poly.entity_id
_entity_poly.type
_entity_poly.pdbx_seq_one_letter_code
_entity_poly.pdbx_strand_id
1 'polypeptide(L)'
;MRSSRALHVLMAAFLPLACTDSSVDPVQPPLDTEVAAAPTGPTVVGTVGRVTGGGHVRNGPWRVSFAGVVEAAEGREAETGRTTVVAHFHEVSIPAVSGRTFKARRVIAINFVLPDDPRRCHAAVFANMEGTLDGEPGWVMVYRANDGGPGKDRVDTVRLSLFDPGGTEAYDMTGNPGADFPRESVCVGLGRANLTGGNLTIHVPREGIDVN
;
A
#
# COMPACT_ATOMS: atom_id res chain seq x y z
N MET A 1 -19.92 56.02 -23.30
CA MET A 1 -19.95 56.47 -21.89
C MET A 1 -18.94 55.61 -21.13
N ARG A 2 -17.65 56.00 -21.08
CA ARG A 2 -16.98 56.75 -19.99
C ARG A 2 -17.15 56.15 -18.59
N SER A 3 -16.09 55.51 -18.07
CA SER A 3 -15.52 55.71 -16.71
C SER A 3 -14.25 54.83 -16.58
N SER A 4 -13.02 55.32 -16.76
CA SER A 4 -12.10 55.93 -15.76
C SER A 4 -11.99 55.13 -14.45
N ARG A 5 -10.87 54.39 -14.25
CA ARG A 5 -9.55 54.77 -13.68
C ARG A 5 -9.51 54.78 -12.16
N ALA A 6 -8.65 53.96 -11.56
CA ALA A 6 -7.83 54.35 -10.40
C ALA A 6 -6.67 53.35 -10.19
N LEU A 7 -5.51 53.72 -10.75
CA LEU A 7 -4.21 53.14 -10.47
C LEU A 7 -3.68 53.85 -9.21
N HIS A 8 -3.45 53.12 -8.11
CA HIS A 8 -2.76 53.67 -6.94
C HIS A 8 -1.30 53.22 -6.96
N VAL A 9 -0.43 54.18 -7.25
CA VAL A 9 1.01 54.16 -7.01
C VAL A 9 1.22 54.48 -5.53
N LEU A 10 1.94 53.64 -4.80
CA LEU A 10 2.49 54.04 -3.50
C LEU A 10 4.02 53.99 -3.55
N MET A 11 4.61 55.12 -3.18
CA MET A 11 6.02 55.42 -3.17
C MET A 11 6.80 54.60 -2.13
N ALA A 12 8.04 54.31 -2.50
CA ALA A 12 9.10 53.80 -1.65
C ALA A 12 9.47 54.80 -0.54
N ALA A 13 9.73 54.28 0.66
CA ALA A 13 10.50 54.96 1.69
C ALA A 13 11.82 54.20 1.90
N PHE A 14 12.92 54.80 1.43
CA PHE A 14 14.28 54.41 1.76
C PHE A 14 14.64 54.99 3.13
N LEU A 15 15.07 54.15 4.07
CA LEU A 15 15.74 54.56 5.31
C LEU A 15 17.19 54.01 5.30
N PRO A 16 18.19 54.80 5.72
CA PRO A 16 19.60 54.43 5.66
C PRO A 16 20.08 53.70 6.92
N LEU A 17 21.08 52.84 6.68
CA LEU A 17 22.22 52.41 7.51
C LEU A 17 22.05 52.29 9.04
N ALA A 18 22.32 51.07 9.52
CA ALA A 18 23.34 50.84 10.54
C ALA A 18 23.92 49.43 10.38
N CYS A 19 25.16 49.33 9.88
CA CYS A 19 25.98 48.13 10.04
C CYS A 19 26.60 48.17 11.43
N THR A 20 26.15 47.30 12.33
CA THR A 20 26.90 46.95 13.53
C THR A 20 27.44 45.54 13.36
N ASP A 21 28.75 45.49 13.17
CA ASP A 21 29.57 44.29 13.11
C ASP A 21 29.73 43.75 14.54
N SER A 22 29.11 42.61 14.83
CA SER A 22 29.27 41.87 16.08
C SER A 22 29.66 40.45 15.72
N SER A 23 30.93 40.25 15.41
CA SER A 23 31.55 38.92 15.28
C SER A 23 31.63 38.28 16.67
N VAL A 24 30.58 37.53 17.04
CA VAL A 24 30.67 36.53 18.10
C VAL A 24 30.95 35.21 17.40
N ASP A 25 32.14 34.66 17.61
CA ASP A 25 32.50 33.32 17.13
C ASP A 25 31.47 32.31 17.65
N PRO A 26 30.81 31.53 16.77
CA PRO A 26 29.95 30.46 17.23
C PRO A 26 30.81 29.38 17.88
N VAL A 27 30.61 29.15 19.18
CA VAL A 27 31.05 27.94 19.86
C VAL A 27 30.45 26.76 19.10
N GLN A 28 31.28 26.08 18.29
CA GLN A 28 30.85 24.84 17.64
C GLN A 28 30.65 23.79 18.73
N PRO A 29 29.43 23.23 18.90
CA PRO A 29 29.26 22.07 19.77
C PRO A 29 30.08 20.90 19.20
N PRO A 30 30.61 20.00 20.05
CA PRO A 30 31.40 18.87 19.61
C PRO A 30 30.60 18.03 18.60
N LEU A 31 31.25 17.76 17.47
CA LEU A 31 30.69 17.10 16.29
C LEU A 31 30.60 15.58 16.49
N ASP A 32 29.97 15.14 17.58
CA ASP A 32 29.72 13.71 17.86
C ASP A 32 28.21 13.44 17.98
N THR A 33 27.39 14.16 17.21
CA THR A 33 26.00 13.73 16.99
C THR A 33 26.04 12.71 15.87
N GLU A 34 26.08 11.43 16.25
CA GLU A 34 25.68 10.31 15.40
C GLU A 34 24.36 10.71 14.72
N VAL A 35 24.42 11.02 13.43
CA VAL A 35 23.22 11.32 12.65
C VAL A 35 22.45 10.01 12.61
N ALA A 36 21.51 9.86 13.53
CA ALA A 36 20.56 8.76 13.49
C ALA A 36 19.97 8.76 12.08
N ALA A 37 20.29 7.73 11.31
CA ALA A 37 19.76 7.56 9.97
C ALA A 37 18.25 7.72 10.06
N ALA A 38 17.69 8.64 9.26
CA ALA A 38 16.25 8.83 9.22
C ALA A 38 15.60 7.45 9.02
N PRO A 39 14.56 7.08 9.81
CA PRO A 39 13.88 5.82 9.59
C PRO A 39 13.35 5.83 8.17
N THR A 40 14.01 5.06 7.30
CA THR A 40 13.61 4.91 5.92
C THR A 40 12.23 4.25 5.92
N GLY A 41 11.34 4.77 5.08
CA GLY A 41 10.02 4.17 4.92
C GLY A 41 10.15 2.79 4.27
N PRO A 42 9.07 1.98 4.27
CA PRO A 42 9.10 0.64 3.67
C PRO A 42 9.66 0.68 2.24
N THR A 43 10.68 -0.14 1.97
CA THR A 43 11.42 -0.17 0.71
C THR A 43 10.79 -1.19 -0.24
N VAL A 44 10.45 -0.77 -1.47
CA VAL A 44 10.10 -1.72 -2.53
C VAL A 44 11.39 -2.46 -2.89
N VAL A 45 11.41 -3.76 -2.62
CA VAL A 45 12.61 -4.59 -2.79
C VAL A 45 12.66 -5.33 -4.11
N GLY A 46 11.55 -5.39 -4.85
CA GLY A 46 11.53 -5.95 -6.19
C GLY A 46 10.16 -6.36 -6.69
N THR A 47 10.12 -6.84 -7.93
CA THR A 47 8.93 -7.38 -8.60
C THR A 47 8.94 -8.90 -8.64
N VAL A 48 9.98 -9.55 -8.12
CA VAL A 48 10.14 -11.00 -8.10
C VAL A 48 9.78 -11.51 -6.70
N GLY A 49 9.01 -12.60 -6.66
CA GLY A 49 8.61 -13.25 -5.42
C GLY A 49 7.28 -13.94 -5.54
N ARG A 50 6.83 -14.48 -4.40
CA ARG A 50 5.62 -15.30 -4.32
C ARG A 50 4.87 -15.01 -3.03
N VAL A 51 3.57 -14.77 -3.16
CA VAL A 51 2.63 -14.81 -2.05
C VAL A 51 1.71 -16.01 -2.22
N THR A 52 1.53 -16.77 -1.15
CA THR A 52 0.59 -17.89 -1.09
C THR A 52 -0.27 -17.77 0.14
N GLY A 53 -1.47 -18.32 0.08
CA GLY A 53 -2.30 -18.52 1.25
C GLY A 53 -3.73 -18.10 1.01
N GLY A 54 -4.40 -17.74 2.08
CA GLY A 54 -5.79 -17.35 2.05
C GLY A 54 -6.34 -17.22 3.45
N GLY A 55 -7.60 -16.83 3.51
CA GLY A 55 -8.27 -16.61 4.76
C GLY A 55 -9.57 -15.86 4.59
N HIS A 56 -10.03 -15.29 5.69
CA HIS A 56 -11.17 -14.41 5.67
C HIS A 56 -11.00 -13.27 6.65
N VAL A 57 -11.63 -12.15 6.33
CA VAL A 57 -11.82 -10.99 7.20
C VAL A 57 -13.29 -10.93 7.56
N ARG A 58 -13.61 -10.69 8.83
CA ARG A 58 -14.97 -10.50 9.34
C ARG A 58 -15.06 -9.20 10.12
N ASN A 59 -16.17 -8.51 9.96
CA ASN A 59 -16.58 -7.41 10.83
C ASN A 59 -18.11 -7.40 10.86
N GLY A 60 -18.73 -7.67 12.01
CA GLY A 60 -20.18 -7.83 12.10
C GLY A 60 -20.73 -8.79 11.03
N PRO A 61 -21.70 -8.35 10.18
CA PRO A 61 -22.24 -9.18 9.10
C PRO A 61 -21.29 -9.31 7.89
N TRP A 62 -20.38 -8.35 7.70
CA TRP A 62 -19.52 -8.29 6.51
C TRP A 62 -18.43 -9.36 6.57
N ARG A 63 -18.24 -10.08 5.46
CA ARG A 63 -17.15 -11.05 5.34
C ARG A 63 -16.57 -11.09 3.93
N VAL A 64 -15.24 -11.08 3.82
CA VAL A 64 -14.53 -11.37 2.58
C VAL A 64 -13.64 -12.58 2.79
N SER A 65 -13.71 -13.57 1.91
CA SER A 65 -12.82 -14.75 1.94
C SER A 65 -12.04 -14.86 0.65
N PHE A 66 -10.77 -15.26 0.72
CA PHE A 66 -9.92 -15.38 -0.45
C PHE A 66 -8.89 -16.50 -0.29
N ALA A 67 -8.39 -17.02 -1.39
CA ALA A 67 -7.29 -17.96 -1.42
C ALA A 67 -6.58 -17.92 -2.77
N GLY A 68 -5.30 -18.30 -2.79
CA GLY A 68 -4.57 -18.56 -4.01
C GLY A 68 -3.08 -18.23 -3.91
N VAL A 69 -2.49 -18.06 -5.07
CA VAL A 69 -1.08 -17.72 -5.27
C VAL A 69 -1.01 -16.48 -6.15
N VAL A 70 -0.06 -15.58 -5.85
CA VAL A 70 0.42 -14.58 -6.80
C VAL A 70 1.94 -14.70 -6.85
N GLU A 71 2.50 -14.86 -8.04
CA GLU A 71 3.92 -15.13 -8.22
C GLU A 71 4.47 -14.36 -9.42
N ALA A 72 5.67 -13.81 -9.28
CA ALA A 72 6.46 -13.31 -10.39
C ALA A 72 7.89 -13.86 -10.24
N ALA A 73 8.42 -14.40 -11.33
CA ALA A 73 9.74 -15.01 -11.40
C ALA A 73 10.63 -14.21 -12.37
N GLU A 74 11.95 -14.38 -12.30
CA GLU A 74 12.88 -13.81 -13.29
C GLU A 74 12.84 -14.58 -14.62
N GLY A 75 13.20 -13.91 -15.72
CA GLY A 75 13.32 -14.50 -17.06
C GLY A 75 12.11 -14.22 -17.97
N ARG A 76 11.95 -14.97 -19.06
CA ARG A 76 10.87 -14.75 -20.06
C ARG A 76 9.44 -14.91 -19.51
N GLU A 77 9.29 -15.51 -18.34
CA GLU A 77 8.01 -15.59 -17.61
C GLU A 77 7.77 -14.41 -16.65
N ALA A 78 8.73 -13.48 -16.52
CA ALA A 78 8.65 -12.30 -15.68
C ALA A 78 7.65 -11.25 -16.18
N GLU A 79 7.27 -11.28 -17.46
CA GLU A 79 6.44 -10.24 -18.08
C GLU A 79 4.97 -10.29 -17.64
N THR A 80 4.50 -11.43 -17.12
CA THR A 80 3.13 -11.58 -16.60
C THR A 80 3.14 -12.55 -15.44
N GLY A 81 3.19 -12.07 -14.20
CA GLY A 81 3.11 -12.94 -13.03
C GLY A 81 1.95 -13.95 -13.09
N ARG A 82 2.11 -15.11 -12.46
CA ARG A 82 1.11 -16.17 -12.37
C ARG A 82 0.17 -15.90 -11.20
N THR A 83 -1.11 -16.18 -11.36
CA THR A 83 -2.09 -16.05 -10.27
C THR A 83 -3.18 -17.12 -10.30
N THR A 84 -3.63 -17.52 -9.12
CA THR A 84 -4.79 -18.39 -8.90
C THR A 84 -5.78 -17.78 -7.89
N VAL A 85 -5.66 -16.48 -7.61
CA VAL A 85 -6.45 -15.83 -6.56
C VAL A 85 -7.94 -15.87 -6.88
N VAL A 86 -8.71 -16.35 -5.91
CA VAL A 86 -10.18 -16.26 -5.88
C VAL A 86 -10.58 -15.51 -4.62
N ALA A 87 -11.53 -14.58 -4.75
CA ALA A 87 -12.11 -13.86 -3.62
C ALA A 87 -13.64 -13.90 -3.70
N HIS A 88 -14.28 -14.11 -2.55
CA HIS A 88 -15.72 -14.10 -2.38
C HIS A 88 -16.11 -12.96 -1.42
N PHE A 89 -17.07 -12.15 -1.84
CA PHE A 89 -17.57 -11.01 -1.09
C PHE A 89 -18.91 -11.39 -0.46
N HIS A 90 -18.91 -11.79 0.80
CA HIS A 90 -20.11 -12.24 1.52
C HIS A 90 -20.71 -11.07 2.29
N GLU A 91 -21.94 -10.68 1.92
CA GLU A 91 -22.73 -9.70 2.67
C GLU A 91 -21.99 -8.35 2.88
N VAL A 92 -21.12 -7.95 1.95
CA VAL A 92 -20.46 -6.63 1.93
C VAL A 92 -21.48 -5.51 1.70
N SER A 93 -21.20 -4.30 2.17
CA SER A 93 -22.16 -3.18 2.14
C SER A 93 -22.53 -2.71 0.74
N ILE A 94 -21.68 -2.96 -0.27
CA ILE A 94 -21.92 -2.56 -1.64
C ILE A 94 -22.78 -3.64 -2.35
N PRO A 95 -24.07 -3.36 -2.65
CA PRO A 95 -24.97 -4.39 -3.17
C PRO A 95 -24.53 -4.97 -4.52
N ALA A 96 -23.86 -4.17 -5.36
CA ALA A 96 -23.35 -4.60 -6.66
C ALA A 96 -22.19 -5.61 -6.58
N VAL A 97 -21.56 -5.74 -5.41
CA VAL A 97 -20.43 -6.65 -5.15
C VAL A 97 -20.81 -7.74 -4.15
N SER A 98 -21.81 -7.50 -3.31
CA SER A 98 -22.31 -8.45 -2.31
C SER A 98 -22.79 -9.76 -2.94
N GLY A 99 -22.29 -10.88 -2.43
CA GLY A 99 -22.55 -12.24 -2.92
C GLY A 99 -21.69 -12.69 -4.10
N ARG A 100 -20.84 -11.80 -4.65
CA ARG A 100 -20.10 -12.07 -5.90
C ARG A 100 -18.73 -12.70 -5.67
N THR A 101 -18.19 -13.31 -6.72
CA THR A 101 -16.89 -13.99 -6.72
C THR A 101 -15.96 -13.41 -7.79
N PHE A 102 -14.82 -12.89 -7.36
CA PHE A 102 -13.73 -12.53 -8.26
C PHE A 102 -12.80 -13.71 -8.49
N LYS A 103 -12.40 -13.95 -9.74
CA LYS A 103 -11.37 -14.93 -10.13
C LYS A 103 -10.28 -14.25 -10.94
N ALA A 104 -9.08 -14.19 -10.39
CA ALA A 104 -7.92 -13.65 -11.08
C ALA A 104 -7.55 -14.51 -12.29
N ARG A 105 -7.12 -13.87 -13.37
CA ARG A 105 -6.65 -14.50 -14.61
C ARG A 105 -5.20 -14.18 -14.92
N ARG A 106 -4.76 -12.98 -14.55
CA ARG A 106 -3.45 -12.42 -14.92
C ARG A 106 -2.99 -11.42 -13.87
N VAL A 107 -1.70 -11.43 -13.54
CA VAL A 107 -1.07 -10.34 -12.80
C VAL A 107 -0.70 -9.23 -13.78
N ILE A 108 -1.16 -8.01 -13.52
CA ILE A 108 -0.85 -6.80 -14.31
C ILE A 108 0.41 -6.14 -13.76
N ALA A 109 0.52 -6.06 -12.43
CA ALA A 109 1.66 -5.49 -11.74
C ALA A 109 1.81 -6.14 -10.38
N ILE A 110 3.04 -6.30 -9.90
CA ILE A 110 3.32 -6.81 -8.56
C ILE A 110 4.56 -6.14 -8.00
N ASN A 111 4.50 -5.76 -6.73
CA ASN A 111 5.62 -5.23 -5.97
C ASN A 111 5.67 -5.94 -4.62
N PHE A 112 6.85 -6.43 -4.27
CA PHE A 112 7.15 -6.93 -2.95
C PHE A 112 7.87 -5.85 -2.15
N VAL A 113 7.50 -5.76 -0.88
CA VAL A 113 8.01 -4.75 0.04
C VAL A 113 8.53 -5.46 1.27
N LEU A 114 9.78 -5.19 1.59
CA LEU A 114 10.35 -5.52 2.89
C LEU A 114 10.49 -4.22 3.67
N PRO A 115 10.16 -4.23 4.95
CA PRO A 115 10.39 -3.11 5.83
C PRO A 115 11.83 -3.09 6.28
N ASP A 116 12.31 -1.88 6.55
CA ASP A 116 13.68 -1.69 7.04
C ASP A 116 13.83 -2.16 8.50
N ASP A 117 12.71 -2.23 9.24
CA ASP A 117 12.62 -2.84 10.57
C ASP A 117 11.69 -4.06 10.57
N PRO A 118 12.22 -5.30 10.61
CA PRO A 118 11.41 -6.52 10.62
C PRO A 118 10.55 -6.67 11.88
N ARG A 119 10.81 -5.87 12.94
CA ARG A 119 9.98 -5.84 14.15
C ARG A 119 8.70 -5.03 13.96
N ARG A 120 8.60 -4.20 12.93
CA ARG A 120 7.41 -3.36 12.67
C ARG A 120 6.50 -3.93 11.60
N CYS A 121 7.06 -4.66 10.66
CA CYS A 121 6.40 -5.20 9.50
C CYS A 121 7.27 -6.38 9.04
N HIS A 122 6.74 -7.39 8.34
CA HIS A 122 7.57 -8.53 7.93
C HIS A 122 7.82 -8.53 6.43
N ALA A 123 6.86 -9.00 5.64
CA ALA A 123 6.89 -8.86 4.20
C ALA A 123 5.51 -8.43 3.73
N ALA A 124 5.45 -7.64 2.68
CA ALA A 124 4.19 -7.20 2.10
C ALA A 124 4.22 -7.29 0.58
N VAL A 125 3.04 -7.31 0.00
CA VAL A 125 2.86 -7.39 -1.45
C VAL A 125 1.74 -6.45 -1.88
N PHE A 126 1.93 -5.84 -3.05
CA PHE A 126 0.95 -5.07 -3.78
C PHE A 126 0.84 -5.70 -5.17
N ALA A 127 -0.28 -6.34 -5.46
CA ALA A 127 -0.52 -6.96 -6.75
C ALA A 127 -1.81 -6.41 -7.37
N ASN A 128 -1.73 -6.01 -8.63
CA ASN A 128 -2.87 -5.68 -9.45
C ASN A 128 -3.15 -6.89 -10.34
N MET A 129 -4.36 -7.41 -10.31
CA MET A 129 -4.74 -8.61 -11.06
C MET A 129 -5.97 -8.31 -11.91
N GLU A 130 -5.91 -8.65 -13.20
CA GLU A 130 -7.10 -8.72 -14.04
C GLU A 130 -7.81 -10.03 -13.78
N GLY A 131 -9.14 -10.03 -13.81
CA GLY A 131 -9.94 -11.23 -13.62
C GLY A 131 -11.37 -11.10 -14.13
N THR A 132 -12.22 -11.96 -13.59
CA THR A 132 -13.66 -11.92 -13.80
C THR A 132 -14.40 -11.74 -12.48
N LEU A 133 -15.58 -11.12 -12.51
CA LEU A 133 -16.53 -11.07 -11.39
C LEU A 133 -17.79 -11.85 -11.77
N ASP A 134 -17.99 -13.01 -11.16
CA ASP A 134 -19.01 -14.01 -11.57
C ASP A 134 -18.98 -14.38 -13.06
N GLY A 135 -17.78 -14.36 -13.65
CA GLY A 135 -17.57 -14.67 -15.06
C GLY A 135 -17.54 -13.46 -15.99
N GLU A 136 -17.99 -12.29 -15.55
CA GLU A 136 -17.88 -11.04 -16.32
C GLU A 136 -16.42 -10.58 -16.38
N PRO A 137 -15.80 -10.41 -17.57
CA PRO A 137 -14.40 -10.03 -17.69
C PRO A 137 -14.15 -8.52 -17.51
N GLY A 138 -12.86 -8.14 -17.45
CA GLY A 138 -12.43 -6.75 -17.42
C GLY A 138 -12.30 -6.15 -16.02
N TRP A 139 -12.62 -6.91 -14.98
CA TRP A 139 -12.48 -6.46 -13.60
C TRP A 139 -11.02 -6.50 -13.15
N VAL A 140 -10.63 -5.52 -12.33
CA VAL A 140 -9.30 -5.46 -11.73
C VAL A 140 -9.39 -5.50 -10.22
N MET A 141 -8.62 -6.39 -9.60
CA MET A 141 -8.43 -6.44 -8.16
C MET A 141 -7.06 -5.89 -7.78
N VAL A 142 -7.04 -4.93 -6.86
CA VAL A 142 -5.83 -4.51 -6.14
C VAL A 142 -5.77 -5.32 -4.85
N TYR A 143 -4.83 -6.25 -4.80
CA TYR A 143 -4.53 -7.14 -3.69
C TYR A 143 -3.35 -6.61 -2.89
N ARG A 144 -3.58 -6.20 -1.65
CA ARG A 144 -2.54 -5.76 -0.73
C ARG A 144 -2.51 -6.69 0.46
N ALA A 145 -1.37 -7.31 0.73
CA ALA A 145 -1.23 -8.25 1.84
C ALA A 145 0.06 -8.01 2.62
N ASN A 146 0.05 -8.41 3.88
CA ASN A 146 1.25 -8.50 4.70
C ASN A 146 1.24 -9.80 5.51
N ASP A 147 2.41 -10.44 5.49
CA ASP A 147 2.78 -11.57 6.30
C ASP A 147 3.20 -11.08 7.70
N GLY A 148 2.55 -11.60 8.75
CA GLY A 148 2.83 -11.33 10.15
C GLY A 148 4.14 -11.93 10.67
N GLY A 149 4.83 -12.75 9.88
CA GLY A 149 6.15 -13.31 10.17
C GLY A 149 6.16 -14.79 10.58
N PRO A 150 7.30 -15.37 10.96
CA PRO A 150 7.35 -16.74 11.51
C PRO A 150 6.83 -16.76 12.95
N GLY A 151 6.11 -17.80 13.36
CA GLY A 151 5.57 -17.94 14.74
C GLY A 151 4.45 -16.97 15.13
N LYS A 152 4.22 -15.92 14.33
CA LYS A 152 3.15 -14.92 14.27
C LYS A 152 2.55 -14.50 15.62
N ASP A 153 3.35 -13.72 16.35
CA ASP A 153 2.86 -12.78 17.39
C ASP A 153 1.97 -11.66 16.80
N ARG A 154 1.84 -11.58 15.47
CA ARG A 154 1.01 -10.61 14.73
C ARG A 154 0.21 -11.31 13.64
N VAL A 155 -1.04 -10.87 13.51
CA VAL A 155 -1.98 -11.40 12.53
C VAL A 155 -1.64 -10.89 11.13
N ASP A 156 -1.75 -11.76 10.13
CA ASP A 156 -1.70 -11.37 8.73
C ASP A 156 -2.76 -10.33 8.41
N THR A 157 -2.44 -9.43 7.48
CA THR A 157 -3.39 -8.39 7.07
C THR A 157 -3.59 -8.34 5.58
N VAL A 158 -4.81 -8.00 5.16
CA VAL A 158 -5.19 -7.89 3.75
C VAL A 158 -6.07 -6.67 3.50
N ARG A 159 -6.00 -6.14 2.28
CA ARG A 159 -7.00 -5.25 1.71
C ARG A 159 -7.21 -5.64 0.25
N LEU A 160 -8.47 -5.81 -0.10
CA LEU A 160 -8.92 -5.98 -1.47
C LEU A 160 -9.66 -4.71 -1.90
N SER A 161 -9.27 -4.17 -3.04
CA SER A 161 -10.03 -3.14 -3.74
C SER A 161 -10.38 -3.67 -5.13
N LEU A 162 -11.57 -3.39 -5.61
CA LEU A 162 -12.13 -3.92 -6.85
C LEU A 162 -12.54 -2.76 -7.75
N PHE A 163 -12.11 -2.82 -9.01
CA PHE A 163 -12.38 -1.82 -10.03
C PHE A 163 -13.18 -2.46 -11.16
N ASP A 164 -14.21 -1.75 -11.61
CA ASP A 164 -15.04 -2.15 -12.73
C ASP A 164 -14.27 -2.08 -14.06
N PRO A 165 -14.83 -2.61 -15.18
CA PRO A 165 -14.17 -2.54 -16.49
C PRO A 165 -13.94 -1.12 -17.02
N GLY A 166 -14.61 -0.10 -16.46
CA GLY A 166 -14.38 1.31 -16.75
C GLY A 166 -13.22 1.93 -15.95
N GLY A 167 -12.64 1.18 -15.01
CA GLY A 167 -11.58 1.64 -14.11
C GLY A 167 -12.09 2.41 -12.88
N THR A 168 -13.40 2.40 -12.61
CA THR A 168 -13.98 3.03 -11.42
C THR A 168 -13.89 2.07 -10.23
N GLU A 169 -13.51 2.57 -9.05
CA GLU A 169 -13.51 1.76 -7.82
C GLU A 169 -14.95 1.37 -7.46
N ALA A 170 -15.26 0.08 -7.56
CA ALA A 170 -16.55 -0.48 -7.23
C ALA A 170 -16.64 -0.90 -5.76
N TYR A 171 -15.50 -1.25 -5.15
CA TYR A 171 -15.44 -1.67 -3.76
C TYR A 171 -14.03 -1.52 -3.18
N ASP A 172 -13.94 -1.13 -1.92
CA ASP A 172 -12.68 -1.12 -1.18
C ASP A 172 -12.94 -1.43 0.30
N MET A 173 -12.32 -2.52 0.78
CA MET A 173 -12.53 -3.03 2.15
C MET A 173 -12.33 -1.99 3.24
N THR A 174 -11.44 -1.01 3.04
CA THR A 174 -11.01 -0.07 4.09
C THR A 174 -10.95 1.39 3.63
N GLY A 175 -11.32 1.71 2.39
CA GLY A 175 -11.06 3.01 1.75
C GLY A 175 -11.91 4.17 2.22
N ASN A 176 -13.20 3.92 2.49
CA ASN A 176 -14.20 4.96 2.60
C ASN A 176 -14.73 5.16 4.03
N PRO A 177 -15.26 6.35 4.38
CA PRO A 177 -16.10 6.51 5.56
C PRO A 177 -17.24 5.49 5.52
N GLY A 178 -17.39 4.67 6.56
CA GLY A 178 -18.35 3.56 6.57
C GLY A 178 -17.90 2.30 5.84
N ALA A 179 -16.60 2.14 5.58
CA ALA A 179 -16.05 0.90 5.03
C ALA A 179 -16.40 -0.31 5.90
N ASP A 180 -16.57 -1.46 5.24
CA ASP A 180 -16.96 -2.72 5.88
C ASP A 180 -15.94 -3.21 6.91
N PHE A 181 -14.67 -2.84 6.77
CA PHE A 181 -13.61 -3.34 7.65
C PHE A 181 -12.76 -2.19 8.21
N PRO A 182 -12.38 -2.28 9.50
CA PRO A 182 -11.50 -1.29 10.11
C PRO A 182 -10.10 -1.34 9.48
N ARG A 183 -9.39 -0.20 9.55
CA ARG A 183 -7.96 -0.12 9.23
C ARG A 183 -7.18 -0.52 10.48
N GLU A 184 -6.62 -1.71 10.47
CA GLU A 184 -5.93 -2.31 11.62
C GLU A 184 -4.40 -2.33 11.44
N SER A 185 -3.89 -2.22 10.21
CA SER A 185 -2.44 -2.18 9.95
C SER A 185 -2.06 -1.21 8.85
N VAL A 186 -0.98 -0.45 9.08
CA VAL A 186 -0.37 0.50 8.13
C VAL A 186 1.05 0.09 7.71
N CYS A 187 1.48 -1.14 8.05
CA CYS A 187 2.89 -1.56 7.92
C CYS A 187 3.46 -1.34 6.51
N VAL A 188 2.63 -1.39 5.46
CA VAL A 188 2.92 -0.71 4.19
C VAL A 188 1.65 -0.09 3.60
N GLY A 189 1.60 1.25 3.54
CA GLY A 189 0.58 2.01 2.79
C GLY A 189 -0.79 2.16 3.45
N LEU A 190 -1.81 2.41 2.60
CA LEU A 190 -3.20 2.66 2.99
C LEU A 190 -3.79 1.40 3.67
N GLY A 191 -4.35 1.60 4.87
CA GLY A 191 -4.61 0.55 5.88
C GLY A 191 -5.24 -0.77 5.42
N ARG A 192 -5.03 -1.83 6.18
CA ARG A 192 -5.50 -3.22 5.94
C ARG A 192 -6.25 -3.77 7.15
N ALA A 193 -7.05 -4.80 6.94
CA ALA A 193 -7.78 -5.51 7.99
C ALA A 193 -7.07 -6.83 8.35
N ASN A 194 -7.17 -7.23 9.61
CA ASN A 194 -6.63 -8.46 10.16
C ASN A 194 -7.38 -9.68 9.61
N LEU A 195 -6.65 -10.74 9.28
CA LEU A 195 -7.27 -12.03 8.99
C LEU A 195 -7.87 -12.62 10.26
N THR A 196 -9.18 -12.84 10.26
CA THR A 196 -9.89 -13.52 11.35
C THR A 196 -9.62 -15.04 11.33
N GLY A 197 -9.19 -15.57 10.19
CA GLY A 197 -8.71 -16.94 10.04
C GLY A 197 -8.03 -17.16 8.70
N GLY A 198 -7.12 -18.13 8.65
CA GLY A 198 -6.23 -18.37 7.52
C GLY A 198 -4.81 -17.91 7.79
N ASN A 199 -3.96 -17.97 6.76
CA ASN A 199 -2.56 -17.58 6.83
C ASN A 199 -2.05 -17.17 5.45
N LEU A 200 -1.12 -16.24 5.41
CA LEU A 200 -0.37 -15.80 4.25
C LEU A 200 1.10 -16.12 4.46
N THR A 201 1.77 -16.40 3.36
CA THR A 201 3.23 -16.53 3.33
C THR A 201 3.75 -15.77 2.16
N ILE A 202 4.66 -14.83 2.43
CA ILE A 202 5.29 -13.99 1.41
C ILE A 202 6.78 -14.34 1.36
N HIS A 203 7.19 -14.91 0.23
CA HIS A 203 8.57 -15.21 -0.09
C HIS A 203 9.09 -14.20 -1.10
N VAL A 204 10.12 -13.47 -0.71
CA VAL A 204 10.83 -12.55 -1.61
C VAL A 204 12.26 -13.10 -1.77
N PRO A 205 12.72 -13.38 -3.00
CA PRO A 205 14.13 -13.66 -3.23
C PRO A 205 14.93 -12.44 -2.78
N ARG A 206 15.83 -12.62 -1.81
CA ARG A 206 16.83 -11.60 -1.54
C ARG A 206 17.89 -11.76 -2.60
N GLU A 207 17.92 -10.89 -3.61
CA GLU A 207 19.14 -10.75 -4.40
C GLU A 207 20.29 -10.38 -3.44
N GLY A 208 21.28 -11.26 -3.32
CA GLY A 208 22.56 -10.96 -2.67
C GLY A 208 22.63 -11.06 -1.13
N ILE A 209 21.68 -11.69 -0.44
CA ILE A 209 21.85 -12.05 0.98
C ILE A 209 21.62 -13.55 1.17
N ASP A 210 22.69 -14.31 1.00
CA ASP A 210 22.84 -15.61 1.65
C ASP A 210 22.89 -15.37 3.17
N VAL A 211 21.82 -15.71 3.87
CA VAL A 211 21.85 -15.87 5.33
C VAL A 211 22.20 -17.32 5.63
N ASN A 212 23.49 -17.58 5.85
CA ASN A 212 23.96 -18.69 6.67
C ASN A 212 23.79 -18.35 8.15
#